data_AF-A0A3L9YBL7-F1
#
_entry.id   AF-A0A3L9YBL7-F1
#
_cell.length_a   1.000
_cell.length_b   1.000
_cell.length_c   1.000
_cell.angle_alpha   90.00
_cell.angle_beta   90.00
_cell.angle_gamma   90.00
#
_symmetry.space_group_name_H-M   'P 1'
#
loop_
_entity.id
_entity.type
_entity.pdbx_description
1 polymer ?
#
loop_
_entity_poly.entity_id
_entity_poly.type
_entity_poly.pdbx_seq_one_letter_code
_entity_poly.pdbx_strand_id
1 'polypeptide(L)'
;MSEQDYLKDISEIKNLMNRSSRFISLSGLSGIFAGIYAILGAIIAYAFIFSKQKEILILHSLEFKVLIGLLILVAVLSVVTAYLLTTQKAKKNKEKIWDGTTKRLLLNFLIPLVTGGIYIIIKLNSQHYGLTASLMLIFYGLALVNASKYTIGNVKYLGYAEIIIGLICAALPGYGFWFWILGFGLMHVIYGSIMMFHEKKV
;
A
#
# COMPACT_ATOMS: atom_id res chain seq x y z
N MET A 1 12.72 -38.52 26.17
CA MET A 1 11.99 -37.42 25.50
C MET A 1 10.78 -38.01 24.82
N SER A 2 9.60 -37.47 25.08
CA SER A 2 8.37 -37.95 24.45
C SER A 2 8.28 -37.43 23.01
N GLU A 3 7.53 -38.10 22.15
CA GLU A 3 7.26 -37.64 20.78
C GLU A 3 6.58 -36.26 20.75
N GLN A 4 5.79 -35.94 21.80
CA GLN A 4 5.18 -34.63 21.99
C GLN A 4 6.23 -33.52 22.24
N ASP A 5 7.31 -33.82 22.96
CA ASP A 5 8.40 -32.86 23.19
C ASP A 5 9.14 -32.54 21.88
N TYR A 6 9.39 -33.55 21.03
CA TYR A 6 9.99 -33.34 19.72
C TYR A 6 9.12 -32.48 18.79
N LEU A 7 7.81 -32.71 18.77
CA LEU A 7 6.88 -31.90 17.97
C LEU A 7 6.81 -30.46 18.49
N LYS A 8 6.91 -30.26 19.81
CA LYS A 8 6.96 -28.94 20.44
C LYS A 8 8.26 -28.21 20.09
N ASP A 9 9.41 -28.87 20.17
CA ASP A 9 10.70 -28.29 19.82
C ASP A 9 10.77 -27.90 18.33
N ILE A 10 10.26 -28.76 17.43
CA ILE A 10 10.16 -28.42 16.00
C ILE A 10 9.24 -27.22 15.77
N SER A 11 8.14 -27.11 16.51
CA SER A 11 7.25 -25.95 16.45
C SER A 11 7.93 -24.67 16.93
N GLU A 12 8.70 -24.73 18.02
CA GLU A 12 9.49 -23.62 18.54
C GLU A 12 10.58 -23.19 17.56
N ILE A 13 11.32 -24.13 16.97
CA ILE A 13 12.33 -23.85 15.94
C ILE A 13 11.68 -23.18 14.72
N LYS A 14 10.53 -23.67 14.25
CA LYS A 14 9.79 -23.03 13.14
C LYS A 14 9.34 -21.62 13.50
N ASN A 15 8.90 -21.38 14.73
CA ASN A 15 8.49 -20.06 15.19
C ASN A 15 9.68 -19.09 15.26
N LEU A 16 10.82 -19.53 15.79
CA LEU A 16 12.07 -18.76 15.81
C LEU A 16 12.55 -18.44 14.39
N MET A 17 12.49 -19.41 13.47
CA MET A 17 12.85 -19.21 12.07
C MET A 17 11.90 -18.23 11.35
N ASN A 18 10.59 -18.30 11.61
CA ASN A 18 9.63 -17.36 11.04
C ASN A 18 9.82 -15.93 11.56
N ARG A 19 10.15 -15.75 12.84
CA ARG A 19 10.40 -14.44 13.44
C ARG A 19 11.74 -13.82 13.01
N SER A 20 12.77 -14.65 12.83
CA SER A 20 14.10 -14.18 12.40
C SER A 20 14.18 -13.82 10.91
N SER A 21 13.21 -14.28 10.10
CA SER A 21 13.20 -14.08 8.64
C SER A 21 12.18 -13.05 8.14
N ARG A 22 11.31 -12.51 9.01
CA ARG A 22 10.24 -11.58 8.62
C ARG A 22 10.20 -10.35 9.51
N PHE A 23 9.89 -9.21 8.89
CA PHE A 23 9.64 -7.96 9.57
C PHE A 23 8.33 -8.01 10.36
N ILE A 24 8.38 -7.71 11.67
CA ILE A 24 7.25 -7.90 12.61
C ILE A 24 6.54 -6.58 12.92
N SER A 25 7.27 -5.46 12.85
CA SER A 25 6.85 -4.20 13.46
C SER A 25 6.06 -3.23 12.57
N LEU A 26 5.47 -3.68 11.46
CA LEU A 26 4.57 -2.83 10.67
C LEU A 26 3.38 -2.39 11.55
N SER A 27 2.93 -1.13 11.45
CA SER A 27 1.87 -0.57 12.31
C SER A 27 0.52 -0.54 11.60
N GLY A 28 -0.55 -1.08 12.19
CA GLY A 28 -1.91 -1.00 11.63
C GLY A 28 -2.42 0.44 11.47
N LEU A 29 -2.02 1.33 12.39
CA LEU A 29 -2.35 2.76 12.32
C LEU A 29 -1.81 3.42 11.04
N SER A 30 -0.68 2.98 10.49
CA SER A 30 -0.17 3.55 9.25
C SER A 30 -1.09 3.28 8.06
N GLY A 31 -1.73 2.10 8.02
CA GLY A 31 -2.73 1.77 7.00
C GLY A 31 -3.98 2.66 7.12
N ILE A 32 -4.46 2.88 8.35
CA ILE A 32 -5.61 3.76 8.60
C ILE A 32 -5.30 5.18 8.12
N PHE A 33 -4.15 5.74 8.51
CA PHE A 33 -3.77 7.10 8.10
C PHE A 33 -3.57 7.21 6.58
N ALA A 34 -2.93 6.23 5.93
CA ALA A 34 -2.79 6.23 4.47
C ALA A 34 -4.16 6.28 3.78
N GLY A 35 -5.13 5.49 4.25
CA GLY A 35 -6.49 5.50 3.74
C GLY A 35 -7.22 6.83 3.97
N ILE A 36 -7.07 7.44 5.15
CA ILE A 36 -7.64 8.76 5.46
C ILE A 36 -7.03 9.83 4.54
N TYR A 37 -5.71 9.83 4.34
CA TYR A 37 -5.05 10.79 3.46
C TYR A 37 -5.52 10.63 2.01
N ALA A 38 -5.70 9.40 1.54
CA ALA A 38 -6.25 9.13 0.21
C ALA A 38 -7.69 9.65 0.06
N ILE A 39 -8.55 9.41 1.05
CA ILE A 39 -9.95 9.89 1.03
C ILE A 39 -10.00 11.42 1.05
N LEU A 40 -9.26 12.07 1.95
CA LEU A 40 -9.19 13.54 2.03
C LEU A 40 -8.63 14.14 0.75
N GLY A 41 -7.56 13.55 0.22
CA GLY A 41 -6.99 13.95 -1.05
C GLY A 41 -8.01 13.84 -2.19
N ALA A 42 -8.78 12.76 -2.24
CA ALA A 42 -9.81 12.57 -3.25
C ALA A 42 -10.98 13.56 -3.10
N ILE A 43 -11.40 13.89 -1.88
CA ILE A 43 -12.42 14.92 -1.63
C ILE A 43 -11.95 16.29 -2.16
N ILE A 44 -10.70 16.66 -1.87
CA ILE A 44 -10.10 17.90 -2.37
C ILE A 44 -10.03 17.85 -3.90
N ALA A 45 -9.54 16.76 -4.49
CA ALA A 45 -9.50 16.61 -5.95
C ALA A 45 -10.91 16.74 -6.57
N TYR A 46 -11.93 16.13 -5.97
CA TYR A 46 -13.32 16.23 -6.42
C TYR A 46 -13.83 17.67 -6.41
N ALA A 47 -13.64 18.38 -5.29
CA ALA A 47 -14.11 19.74 -5.11
C ALA A 47 -13.45 20.74 -6.06
N PHE A 48 -12.13 20.63 -6.29
CA PHE A 48 -11.37 21.61 -7.06
C PHE A 48 -11.27 21.29 -8.56
N ILE A 49 -11.36 20.01 -8.95
CA ILE A 49 -11.09 19.55 -10.31
C ILE A 49 -12.36 19.03 -10.97
N PHE A 50 -13.05 18.08 -10.33
CA PHE A 50 -14.19 17.39 -10.95
C PHE A 50 -15.51 18.15 -10.83
N SER A 51 -15.65 19.05 -9.86
CA SER A 51 -16.85 19.90 -9.70
C SER A 51 -17.08 20.90 -10.84
N LYS A 52 -16.07 21.18 -11.68
CA LYS A 52 -16.14 22.26 -12.69
C LYS A 52 -16.72 21.85 -14.05
N GLN A 53 -17.38 20.70 -14.18
CA GLN A 53 -18.05 20.24 -15.41
C GLN A 53 -17.17 20.22 -16.69
N LYS A 54 -15.84 20.21 -16.55
CA LYS A 54 -14.95 19.92 -17.68
C LYS A 54 -14.79 18.41 -17.76
N GLU A 55 -15.53 17.77 -18.67
CA GLU A 55 -15.50 16.32 -18.92
C GLU A 55 -14.12 15.80 -19.33
N ILE A 56 -13.19 16.68 -19.71
CA ILE A 56 -11.85 16.31 -20.18
C ILE A 56 -10.78 17.09 -19.41
N LEU A 57 -9.98 16.36 -18.62
CA LEU A 57 -8.72 16.85 -18.05
C LEU A 57 -7.71 17.03 -19.19
N ILE A 58 -7.41 18.30 -19.53
CA ILE A 58 -6.45 18.64 -20.58
C ILE A 58 -5.02 18.48 -20.02
N LEU A 59 -4.14 17.84 -20.79
CA LEU A 59 -2.73 17.70 -20.42
C LEU A 59 -2.05 19.06 -20.26
N HIS A 60 -1.17 19.21 -19.27
CA HIS A 60 -0.50 20.47 -18.88
C HIS A 60 -1.41 21.55 -18.29
N SER A 61 -2.71 21.28 -18.11
CA SER A 61 -3.56 22.22 -17.41
C SER A 61 -3.12 22.38 -15.95
N LEU A 62 -3.48 23.51 -15.35
CA LEU A 62 -3.19 23.77 -13.94
C LEU A 62 -3.81 22.67 -13.06
N GLU A 63 -5.00 22.20 -13.43
CA GLU A 63 -5.74 21.14 -12.75
C GLU A 63 -4.97 19.80 -12.74
N PHE A 64 -4.32 19.42 -13.85
CA PHE A 64 -3.50 18.21 -13.91
C PHE A 64 -2.27 18.30 -13.01
N LYS A 65 -1.59 19.45 -13.00
CA LYS A 65 -0.43 19.69 -12.10
C LYS A 65 -0.85 19.65 -10.62
N VAL A 66 -2.00 20.24 -10.29
CA VAL A 66 -2.57 20.18 -8.94
C VAL A 66 -2.90 18.75 -8.54
N LEU A 67 -3.50 17.95 -9.43
CA LEU A 67 -3.80 16.54 -9.17
C LEU A 67 -2.53 15.73 -8.87
N ILE A 68 -1.49 15.87 -9.68
CA ILE A 68 -0.20 15.21 -9.45
C ILE A 68 0.41 15.67 -8.12
N GLY A 69 0.42 16.98 -7.85
CA GLY A 69 0.93 17.53 -6.59
C GLY A 69 0.20 16.96 -5.38
N LEU A 70 -1.12 16.78 -5.49
CA LEU A 70 -1.95 16.17 -4.45
C LEU A 70 -1.65 14.68 -4.27
N LEU A 71 -1.49 13.91 -5.36
CA LEU A 71 -1.08 12.50 -5.29
C LEU A 71 0.28 12.33 -4.62
N ILE A 72 1.26 13.19 -4.97
CA ILE A 72 2.58 13.20 -4.35
C ILE A 72 2.46 13.54 -2.87
N LEU A 73 1.66 14.55 -2.50
CA LEU A 73 1.46 14.94 -1.11
C LEU A 73 0.86 13.79 -0.28
N VAL A 74 -0.18 13.13 -0.79
CA VAL A 74 -0.79 11.96 -0.14
C VAL A 74 0.22 10.83 0.03
N ALA A 75 1.03 10.54 -1.00
CA ALA A 75 2.06 9.50 -0.94
C ALA A 75 3.14 9.83 0.09
N VAL A 76 3.64 11.08 0.11
CA VAL A 76 4.66 11.54 1.06
C VAL A 76 4.14 11.47 2.49
N LEU A 77 2.93 11.98 2.77
CA LEU A 77 2.31 11.90 4.09
C LEU A 77 2.13 10.45 4.54
N SER A 78 1.67 9.57 3.65
CA SER A 78 1.49 8.14 3.96
C SER A 78 2.82 7.47 4.31
N VAL A 79 3.88 7.71 3.52
CA VAL A 79 5.21 7.12 3.74
C VAL A 79 5.84 7.65 5.03
N VAL A 80 5.78 8.95 5.28
CA VAL A 80 6.32 9.57 6.50
C VAL A 80 5.60 9.03 7.73
N THR A 81 4.27 9.00 7.72
CA THR A 81 3.47 8.46 8.83
C THR A 81 3.75 6.97 9.04
N ALA A 82 3.85 6.18 7.96
CA ALA A 82 4.20 4.77 8.05
C ALA A 82 5.59 4.56 8.67
N TYR A 83 6.59 5.33 8.24
CA TYR A 83 7.93 5.25 8.78
C TYR A 83 7.97 5.62 10.27
N LEU A 84 7.32 6.72 10.68
CA LEU A 84 7.31 7.18 12.07
C LEU A 84 6.62 6.17 13.00
N LEU A 85 5.42 5.72 12.65
CA LEU A 85 4.64 4.78 13.49
C LEU A 85 5.30 3.40 13.57
N THR A 86 5.81 2.90 12.45
CA THR A 86 6.56 1.64 12.39
C THR A 86 7.85 1.73 13.22
N THR A 87 8.56 2.86 13.16
CA THR A 87 9.75 3.11 13.96
C THR A 87 9.44 3.14 15.46
N GLN A 88 8.37 3.84 15.85
CA GLN A 88 7.94 3.88 17.25
C GLN A 88 7.58 2.47 17.77
N LYS A 89 6.87 1.68 16.97
CA LYS A 89 6.50 0.30 17.31
C LYS A 89 7.70 -0.62 17.42
N ALA A 90 8.64 -0.56 16.47
CA ALA A 90 9.87 -1.34 16.50
C ALA A 90 10.71 -1.03 17.75
N LYS A 91 10.83 0.26 18.12
CA LYS A 91 11.51 0.67 19.36
C LYS A 91 10.83 0.10 20.61
N LYS A 92 9.49 0.14 20.67
CA LYS A 92 8.72 -0.45 21.78
C LYS A 92 8.94 -1.96 21.91
N ASN A 93 9.10 -2.65 20.77
CA ASN A 93 9.32 -4.09 20.70
C ASN A 93 10.81 -4.50 20.78
N LYS A 94 11.73 -3.54 20.96
CA LYS A 94 13.19 -3.77 20.95
C LYS A 94 13.71 -4.43 19.65
N GLU A 95 13.05 -4.18 18.53
CA GLU A 95 13.43 -4.68 17.20
C GLU A 95 14.28 -3.64 16.45
N LYS A 96 15.22 -4.12 15.61
CA LYS A 96 15.98 -3.26 14.71
C LYS A 96 15.12 -2.92 13.49
N ILE A 97 14.92 -1.62 13.23
CA ILE A 97 14.14 -1.14 12.07
C ILE A 97 14.86 -1.44 10.76
N TRP A 98 16.19 -1.37 10.76
CA TRP A 98 17.01 -1.50 9.56
C TRP A 98 17.87 -2.76 9.61
N ASP A 99 17.27 -3.89 9.28
CA ASP A 99 17.95 -5.18 9.21
C ASP A 99 17.85 -5.81 7.81
N GLY A 100 18.35 -7.05 7.66
CA GLY A 100 18.28 -7.77 6.40
C GLY A 100 16.86 -8.07 5.92
N THR A 101 15.91 -8.23 6.84
CA THR A 101 14.50 -8.50 6.52
C THR A 101 13.81 -7.25 5.99
N THR A 102 14.03 -6.08 6.62
CA THR A 102 13.53 -4.79 6.13
C THR A 102 14.05 -4.46 4.74
N LYS A 103 15.35 -4.67 4.49
CA LYS A 103 15.95 -4.45 3.17
C LYS A 103 15.32 -5.34 2.10
N ARG A 104 15.11 -6.63 2.39
CA ARG A 104 14.45 -7.57 1.47
C ARG A 104 13.00 -7.18 1.21
N LEU A 105 12.26 -6.80 2.25
CA LEU A 105 10.89 -6.30 2.13
C LEU A 105 10.82 -5.08 1.22
N LEU A 106 11.63 -4.05 1.49
CA LEU A 106 11.65 -2.82 0.71
C LEU A 106 12.06 -3.07 -0.74
N LEU A 107 13.08 -3.90 -1.00
CA LEU A 107 13.48 -4.23 -2.36
C LEU A 107 12.34 -4.92 -3.13
N ASN A 108 11.69 -5.91 -2.52
CA ASN A 108 10.59 -6.63 -3.16
C ASN A 108 9.33 -5.78 -3.34
N PHE A 109 9.11 -4.79 -2.47
CA PHE A 109 8.07 -3.78 -2.63
C PHE A 109 8.41 -2.79 -3.76
N LEU A 110 9.64 -2.28 -3.80
CA LEU A 110 10.06 -1.24 -4.74
C LEU A 110 10.15 -1.75 -6.17
N ILE A 111 10.52 -3.01 -6.41
CA ILE A 111 10.66 -3.55 -7.77
C ILE A 111 9.35 -3.39 -8.59
N PRO A 112 8.18 -3.91 -8.16
CA PRO A 112 6.94 -3.71 -8.90
C PRO A 112 6.47 -2.25 -8.89
N LEU A 113 6.66 -1.54 -7.77
CA LEU A 113 6.20 -0.15 -7.62
C LEU A 113 6.92 0.81 -8.57
N VAL A 114 8.25 0.74 -8.62
CA VAL A 114 9.08 1.59 -9.49
C VAL A 114 8.85 1.22 -10.96
N THR A 115 8.80 -0.08 -11.28
CA THR A 115 8.51 -0.55 -12.64
C THR A 115 7.16 -0.02 -13.11
N GLY A 116 6.12 -0.13 -12.27
CA GLY A 116 4.79 0.39 -12.54
C GLY A 116 4.74 1.90 -12.67
N GLY A 117 5.42 2.63 -11.78
CA GLY A 117 5.52 4.09 -11.83
C GLY A 117 6.16 4.58 -13.13
N ILE A 118 7.27 3.97 -13.55
CA ILE A 118 7.93 4.26 -14.83
C ILE A 118 6.97 3.95 -15.99
N TYR A 119 6.30 2.80 -15.97
CA TYR A 119 5.35 2.42 -17.02
C TYR A 119 4.17 3.39 -17.13
N ILE A 120 3.61 3.84 -16.00
CA ILE A 120 2.55 4.85 -15.95
C ILE A 120 3.04 6.16 -16.57
N ILE A 121 4.24 6.63 -16.22
CA ILE A 121 4.83 7.85 -16.80
C ILE A 121 4.97 7.73 -18.32
N ILE A 122 5.46 6.58 -18.82
CA ILE A 122 5.57 6.32 -20.26
C ILE A 122 4.19 6.42 -20.93
N LYS A 123 3.16 5.77 -20.37
CA LYS A 123 1.80 5.80 -20.93
C LYS A 123 1.15 7.19 -20.88
N LEU A 124 1.41 7.97 -19.82
CA LEU A 124 0.98 9.36 -19.70
C LEU A 124 1.61 10.25 -20.79
N ASN A 125 2.91 10.03 -21.09
CA ASN A 125 3.59 10.74 -22.18
C ASN A 125 3.02 10.36 -23.55
N SER A 126 2.59 9.11 -23.73
CA SER A 126 1.90 8.63 -24.95
C SER A 126 0.41 8.98 -25.02
N GLN A 127 -0.11 9.92 -24.22
CA GLN A 127 -1.52 10.36 -24.22
C GLN A 127 -2.57 9.30 -23.79
N HIS A 128 -2.17 8.23 -23.11
CA HIS A 128 -3.07 7.18 -22.65
C HIS A 128 -3.43 7.33 -21.16
N TYR A 129 -4.34 8.25 -20.84
CA TYR A 129 -4.65 8.67 -19.46
C TYR A 129 -5.61 7.75 -18.69
N GLY A 130 -6.56 7.13 -19.39
CA GLY A 130 -7.70 6.44 -18.79
C GLY A 130 -7.35 5.26 -17.88
N LEU A 131 -6.14 4.70 -18.04
CA LEU A 131 -5.68 3.51 -17.29
C LEU A 131 -4.78 3.86 -16.10
N THR A 132 -4.55 5.14 -15.80
CA THR A 132 -3.59 5.54 -14.76
C THR A 132 -3.97 4.97 -13.39
N ALA A 133 -5.25 5.11 -13.00
CA ALA A 133 -5.74 4.61 -11.71
C ALA A 133 -5.66 3.08 -11.61
N SER A 134 -6.06 2.36 -12.66
CA SER A 134 -5.99 0.90 -12.67
C SER A 134 -4.56 0.40 -12.59
N LEU A 135 -3.63 1.02 -13.33
CA LEU A 135 -2.21 0.69 -13.27
C LEU A 135 -1.62 0.96 -11.88
N MET A 136 -1.98 2.07 -11.23
CA MET A 136 -1.55 2.36 -9.85
C MET A 136 -1.98 1.24 -8.90
N LEU A 137 -3.27 0.86 -8.94
CA LEU A 137 -3.84 -0.19 -8.10
C LEU A 137 -3.16 -1.55 -8.36
N ILE A 138 -2.99 -1.95 -9.62
CA ILE A 138 -2.39 -3.23 -9.99
C ILE A 138 -0.93 -3.29 -9.55
N PHE A 139 -0.10 -2.31 -9.91
CA PHE A 139 1.33 -2.35 -9.58
C PHE A 139 1.59 -2.21 -8.08
N TYR A 140 0.78 -1.40 -7.39
CA TYR A 140 0.82 -1.32 -5.94
C TYR A 140 0.39 -2.64 -5.28
N GLY A 141 -0.69 -3.26 -5.75
CA GLY A 141 -1.12 -4.56 -5.27
C GLY A 141 -0.07 -5.65 -5.48
N LEU A 142 0.60 -5.67 -6.65
CA LEU A 142 1.74 -6.55 -6.91
C LEU A 142 2.94 -6.26 -5.99
N ALA A 143 3.23 -4.99 -5.72
CA ALA A 143 4.26 -4.60 -4.76
C ALA A 143 3.95 -5.15 -3.35
N LEU A 144 2.71 -5.04 -2.89
CA LEU A 144 2.26 -5.59 -1.62
C LEU A 144 2.36 -7.12 -1.57
N VAL A 145 1.88 -7.82 -2.61
CA VAL A 145 1.98 -9.29 -2.68
C VAL A 145 3.43 -9.73 -2.64
N ASN A 146 4.33 -9.07 -3.37
CA ASN A 146 5.73 -9.45 -3.40
C ASN A 146 6.43 -9.15 -2.06
N ALA A 147 6.14 -8.00 -1.45
CA ALA A 147 6.67 -7.63 -0.13
C ALA A 147 6.14 -8.52 1.00
N SER A 148 4.91 -9.03 0.88
CA SER A 148 4.22 -9.81 1.91
C SER A 148 4.98 -11.05 2.38
N LYS A 149 5.86 -11.60 1.54
CA LYS A 149 6.71 -12.77 1.87
C LYS A 149 7.70 -12.47 3.00
N TYR A 150 8.05 -11.20 3.20
CA TYR A 150 9.07 -10.73 4.14
C TYR A 150 8.50 -9.98 5.34
N THR A 151 7.17 -9.91 5.48
CA THR A 151 6.50 -9.30 6.64
C THR A 151 5.56 -10.30 7.29
N ILE A 152 5.35 -10.15 8.59
CA ILE A 152 4.29 -10.85 9.29
C ILE A 152 2.96 -10.11 9.05
N GLY A 153 1.88 -10.89 8.94
CA GLY A 153 0.53 -10.37 8.81
C GLY A 153 -0.10 -10.64 7.44
N ASN A 154 -1.22 -9.97 7.24
CA ASN A 154 -2.17 -10.26 6.17
C ASN A 154 -2.05 -9.29 4.98
N VAL A 155 -0.88 -8.65 4.81
CA VAL A 155 -0.60 -7.67 3.74
C VAL A 155 -0.93 -8.21 2.35
N LYS A 156 -0.69 -9.52 2.11
CA LYS A 156 -1.01 -10.18 0.84
C LYS A 156 -2.48 -10.04 0.44
N TYR A 157 -3.40 -10.03 1.40
CA TYR A 157 -4.83 -9.93 1.12
C TYR A 157 -5.23 -8.52 0.68
N LEU A 158 -4.60 -7.48 1.26
CA LEU A 158 -4.73 -6.13 0.72
C LEU A 158 -4.18 -6.08 -0.70
N GLY A 159 -3.01 -6.67 -0.94
CA GLY A 159 -2.42 -6.75 -2.28
C GLY A 159 -3.35 -7.43 -3.31
N TYR A 160 -3.98 -8.55 -2.95
CA TYR A 160 -4.97 -9.21 -3.82
C TYR A 160 -6.21 -8.36 -4.06
N ALA A 161 -6.72 -7.67 -3.03
CA ALA A 161 -7.85 -6.76 -3.18
C ALA A 161 -7.50 -5.63 -4.17
N GLU A 162 -6.34 -4.99 -4.02
CA GLU A 162 -5.87 -3.92 -4.91
C GLU A 162 -5.72 -4.41 -6.37
N ILE A 163 -5.17 -5.62 -6.58
CA ILE A 163 -5.07 -6.21 -7.92
C ILE A 163 -6.45 -6.42 -8.53
N ILE A 164 -7.39 -7.03 -7.80
CA ILE A 164 -8.74 -7.32 -8.30
C ILE A 164 -9.47 -6.01 -8.63
N ILE A 165 -9.45 -5.03 -7.71
CA ILE A 165 -10.03 -3.70 -7.90
C ILE A 165 -9.40 -3.01 -9.12
N GLY A 166 -8.07 -3.09 -9.26
CA GLY A 166 -7.34 -2.53 -10.38
C GLY A 166 -7.69 -3.17 -11.73
N LEU A 167 -7.88 -4.49 -11.78
CA LEU A 167 -8.32 -5.20 -12.98
C LEU A 167 -9.75 -4.84 -13.37
N ILE A 168 -10.67 -4.76 -12.40
CA ILE A 168 -12.05 -4.29 -12.64
C ILE A 168 -12.03 -2.83 -13.12
N CYS A 169 -11.20 -1.98 -12.52
CA CYS A 169 -11.00 -0.59 -12.94
C CYS A 169 -10.46 -0.49 -14.38
N ALA A 170 -9.59 -1.41 -14.80
CA ALA A 170 -9.09 -1.44 -16.19
C ALA A 170 -10.19 -1.83 -17.19
N ALA A 171 -11.13 -2.69 -16.79
CA ALA A 171 -12.28 -3.09 -17.61
C ALA A 171 -13.37 -2.02 -17.71
N LEU A 172 -13.42 -1.06 -16.77
CA LEU A 172 -14.41 0.02 -16.70
C LEU A 172 -13.74 1.40 -16.80
N PRO A 173 -13.21 1.77 -17.98
CA PRO A 173 -12.57 3.08 -18.18
C PRO A 173 -13.57 4.21 -17.89
N GLY A 174 -13.12 5.23 -17.14
CA GLY A 174 -13.95 6.37 -16.69
C GLY A 174 -14.24 6.36 -15.19
N TYR A 175 -14.26 5.18 -14.54
CA TYR A 175 -14.49 5.06 -13.09
C TYR A 175 -13.20 5.10 -12.25
N GLY A 176 -12.05 5.43 -12.87
CA GLY A 176 -10.74 5.36 -12.24
C GLY A 176 -10.63 6.10 -10.91
N PHE A 177 -11.25 7.29 -10.81
CA PHE A 177 -11.29 8.06 -9.57
C PHE A 177 -11.96 7.28 -8.42
N TRP A 178 -13.11 6.68 -8.66
CA TRP A 178 -13.87 5.94 -7.65
C TRP A 178 -13.15 4.66 -7.22
N PHE A 179 -12.59 3.91 -8.18
CA PHE A 179 -11.80 2.73 -7.87
C PHE A 179 -10.51 3.07 -7.11
N TRP A 180 -9.90 4.22 -7.40
CA TRP A 180 -8.73 4.69 -6.65
C TRP A 180 -9.08 4.98 -5.19
N ILE A 181 -10.20 5.64 -4.90
CA ILE A 181 -10.70 5.84 -3.54
C ILE A 181 -11.00 4.50 -2.86
N LEU A 182 -11.60 3.57 -3.59
CA LEU A 182 -11.94 2.25 -3.07
C LEU A 182 -10.69 1.49 -2.60
N GLY A 183 -9.64 1.42 -3.42
CA GLY A 183 -8.38 0.77 -3.07
C GLY A 183 -7.56 1.58 -2.05
N PHE A 184 -6.99 2.70 -2.49
CA PHE A 184 -6.08 3.49 -1.67
C PHE A 184 -6.73 4.13 -0.44
N GLY A 185 -8.04 4.36 -0.46
CA GLY A 185 -8.80 4.89 0.66
C GLY A 185 -9.40 3.77 1.52
N LEU A 186 -10.53 3.22 1.06
CA LEU A 186 -11.36 2.33 1.88
C LEU A 186 -10.64 1.02 2.25
N MET A 187 -10.01 0.33 1.29
CA MET A 187 -9.31 -0.92 1.58
C MET A 187 -8.16 -0.72 2.56
N HIS A 188 -7.46 0.41 2.50
CA HIS A 188 -6.39 0.73 3.45
C HIS A 188 -6.91 0.99 4.86
N VAL A 189 -8.03 1.69 5.02
CA VAL A 189 -8.68 1.89 6.33
C VAL A 189 -9.13 0.54 6.91
N ILE A 190 -9.78 -0.30 6.10
CA ILE A 190 -10.24 -1.63 6.53
C ILE A 190 -9.06 -2.49 6.94
N TYR A 191 -8.05 -2.60 6.08
CA TYR A 191 -6.85 -3.40 6.36
C TYR A 191 -6.12 -2.90 7.61
N GLY A 192 -5.87 -1.60 7.71
CA GLY A 192 -5.20 -0.99 8.86
C GLY A 192 -5.97 -1.22 10.16
N SER A 193 -7.30 -1.16 10.12
CA SER A 193 -8.16 -1.46 11.27
C SER A 193 -8.03 -2.92 11.69
N ILE A 194 -8.14 -3.87 10.76
CA ILE A 194 -7.97 -5.31 11.03
C ILE A 194 -6.59 -5.59 11.64
N MET A 195 -5.55 -4.98 11.08
CA MET A 195 -4.19 -5.11 11.58
C MET A 195 -4.04 -4.54 12.99
N MET A 196 -4.60 -3.35 13.25
CA MET A 196 -4.60 -2.74 14.59
C MET A 196 -5.33 -3.62 15.62
N PHE A 197 -6.44 -4.25 15.25
CA PHE A 197 -7.13 -5.20 16.14
C PHE A 197 -6.31 -6.45 16.42
N HIS A 198 -5.59 -6.97 15.43
CA HIS A 198 -4.70 -8.11 15.62
C HIS A 198 -3.51 -7.75 16.52
N GLU A 199 -2.95 -6.55 16.36
CA GLU A 199 -1.87 -6.03 17.20
C GLU A 199 -2.24 -5.93 18.69
N LYS A 200 -3.50 -5.59 19.01
CA LYS A 200 -3.95 -5.49 20.41
C LYS A 200 -4.14 -6.84 21.10
N LYS A 201 -4.19 -7.94 20.35
CA LYS A 201 -4.38 -9.30 20.88
C LYS A 201 -3.08 -10.05 21.14
N VAL A 202 -1.95 -9.53 20.65
CA VAL A 202 -0.60 -10.10 20.78
C VAL A 202 0.15 -9.36 21.87
#